data_AF-A0AAU1R4K7-F1
#
_entry.id   AF-A0AAU1R4K7-F1
#
_cell.length_a   1.000
_cell.length_b   1.000
_cell.length_c   1.000
_cell.angle_alpha   90.00
_cell.angle_beta   90.00
_cell.angle_gamma   90.00
#
_symmetry.space_group_name_H-M   'P 1'
#
loop_
_entity.id
_entity.type
_entity.pdbx_description
1 polymer ?
#
loop_
_entity_poly.entity_id
_entity_poly.type
_entity_poly.pdbx_seq_one_letter_code
_entity_poly.pdbx_strand_id
1 'polypeptide(L)'
;MRTHRKTAVTLAAVLLAAAAPAVAQASPSTESGTAPSACRPANHTAKITEAPASAGHHHYRVTLRAPRGYDRCELAGSPNDVRFSDRGSQTRITAGRYGDQRAAVIFGPGHPVHFDIQVPNDARQVSADEASFTLRAPDGQIPGTSFAEGGLKVATGTLIGPMQQGA
;
A
#
# COMPACT_ATOMS: atom_id res chain seq x y z
N MET A 1 -41.58 65.51 44.81
CA MET A 1 -42.60 64.45 45.00
C MET A 1 -42.43 63.44 43.86
N ARG A 2 -41.93 62.22 44.15
CA ARG A 2 -41.85 61.02 43.26
C ARG A 2 -41.01 61.20 41.98
N THR A 3 -40.17 60.27 41.47
CA THR A 3 -40.18 58.79 41.40
C THR A 3 -38.77 58.40 40.84
N HIS A 4 -37.98 57.51 41.47
CA HIS A 4 -37.73 56.09 41.08
C HIS A 4 -37.08 55.91 39.68
N ARG A 5 -36.04 55.08 39.41
CA ARG A 5 -35.58 53.78 39.95
C ARG A 5 -34.10 53.56 39.53
N LYS A 6 -33.36 52.82 40.37
CA LYS A 6 -32.05 52.22 40.04
C LYS A 6 -32.28 51.01 39.12
N THR A 7 -31.58 50.96 37.99
CA THR A 7 -31.54 49.80 37.08
C THR A 7 -30.50 48.81 37.58
N ALA A 8 -30.95 47.61 37.95
CA ALA A 8 -30.10 46.48 38.32
C ALA A 8 -29.69 45.73 37.04
N VAL A 9 -28.40 45.42 36.95
CA VAL A 9 -27.74 44.75 35.82
C VAL A 9 -28.12 43.27 35.79
N THR A 10 -28.59 42.80 34.64
CA THR A 10 -28.84 41.40 34.31
C THR A 10 -27.53 40.65 34.06
N LEU A 11 -27.26 39.60 34.83
CA LEU A 11 -26.22 38.62 34.55
C LEU A 11 -26.84 37.49 33.72
N ALA A 12 -26.48 37.42 32.44
CA ALA A 12 -26.81 36.31 31.56
C ALA A 12 -25.87 35.14 31.81
N ALA A 13 -26.41 33.98 32.21
CA ALA A 13 -25.66 32.74 32.30
C ALA A 13 -25.48 32.14 30.89
N VAL A 14 -24.24 32.07 30.42
CA VAL A 14 -23.86 31.40 29.18
C VAL A 14 -23.71 29.91 29.49
N LEU A 15 -24.61 29.08 28.96
CA LEU A 15 -24.49 27.62 29.01
C LEU A 15 -23.51 27.16 27.93
N LEU A 16 -22.48 26.41 28.36
CA LEU A 16 -21.49 25.78 27.48
C LEU A 16 -22.15 24.70 26.62
N ALA A 17 -21.98 24.79 25.30
CA ALA A 17 -22.25 23.70 24.38
C ALA A 17 -21.13 22.64 24.52
N ALA A 18 -21.47 21.45 25.01
CA ALA A 18 -20.59 20.30 25.00
C ALA A 18 -20.58 19.69 23.58
N ALA A 19 -19.46 19.86 22.87
CA ALA A 19 -19.18 19.10 21.67
C ALA A 19 -18.71 17.69 22.09
N ALA A 20 -19.55 16.68 21.89
CA ALA A 20 -19.13 15.29 22.03
C ALA A 20 -18.21 14.93 20.85
N PRO A 21 -17.02 14.33 21.07
CA PRO A 21 -16.25 13.77 19.98
C PRO A 21 -17.03 12.59 19.40
N ALA A 22 -17.42 12.69 18.14
CA ALA A 22 -17.92 11.56 17.37
C ALA A 22 -16.77 10.55 17.22
N VAL A 23 -16.77 9.52 18.07
CA VAL A 23 -15.86 8.39 17.92
C VAL A 23 -16.35 7.59 16.72
N ALA A 24 -15.65 7.70 15.58
CA ALA A 24 -15.91 6.87 14.42
C ALA A 24 -15.65 5.41 14.82
N GLN A 25 -16.72 4.65 15.05
CA GLN A 25 -16.62 3.22 15.30
C GLN A 25 -16.35 2.53 13.97
N ALA A 26 -15.11 2.08 13.76
CA ALA A 26 -14.79 1.15 12.68
C ALA A 26 -15.45 -0.20 13.01
N SER A 27 -16.37 -0.65 12.15
CA SER A 27 -16.99 -1.96 12.28
C SER A 27 -15.91 -3.05 12.22
N PRO A 28 -15.89 -4.02 13.15
CA PRO A 28 -14.96 -5.13 13.07
C PRO A 28 -15.28 -5.97 11.84
N SER A 29 -14.31 -6.06 10.92
CA SER A 29 -14.33 -7.05 9.85
C SER A 29 -14.29 -8.43 10.51
N THR A 30 -15.23 -9.30 10.17
CA THR A 30 -15.20 -10.71 10.55
C THR A 30 -14.05 -11.42 9.82
N GLU A 31 -12.81 -11.23 10.30
CA GLU A 31 -11.66 -12.06 9.96
C GLU A 31 -11.95 -13.45 10.52
N SER A 32 -12.42 -14.36 9.67
CA SER A 32 -12.57 -15.78 9.99
C SER A 32 -11.19 -16.43 9.95
N GLY A 33 -10.42 -16.18 11.00
CA GLY A 33 -9.04 -16.58 11.12
C GLY A 33 -8.48 -16.15 12.47
N THR A 34 -8.01 -17.09 13.28
CA THR A 34 -7.39 -16.75 14.58
C THR A 34 -6.03 -16.07 14.38
N ALA A 35 -5.43 -16.19 13.20
CA ALA A 35 -4.15 -15.59 12.86
C ALA A 35 -4.34 -14.31 12.01
N PRO A 36 -3.42 -13.34 12.09
CA PRO A 36 -3.52 -12.15 11.28
C PRO A 36 -3.25 -12.45 9.80
N SER A 37 -3.90 -11.71 8.91
CA SER A 37 -3.74 -11.86 7.45
C SER A 37 -2.29 -11.64 6.99
N ALA A 38 -1.80 -12.51 6.10
CA ALA A 38 -0.49 -12.40 5.44
C ALA A 38 -0.36 -11.15 4.56
N CYS A 39 -1.47 -10.59 4.07
CA CYS A 39 -1.47 -9.42 3.20
C CYS A 39 -1.14 -8.12 3.92
N ARG A 40 -1.14 -8.11 5.26
CA ARG A 40 -0.72 -6.92 6.03
C ARG A 40 0.79 -6.72 5.81
N PRO A 41 1.26 -5.47 5.58
CA PRO A 41 2.67 -5.22 5.24
C PRO A 41 3.70 -5.83 6.18
N ALA A 42 3.44 -5.83 7.49
CA ALA A 42 4.35 -6.38 8.49
C ALA A 42 4.37 -7.93 8.54
N ASN A 43 3.48 -8.61 7.81
CA ASN A 43 3.28 -10.06 7.89
C ASN A 43 3.87 -10.81 6.68
N HIS A 44 4.62 -10.12 5.83
CA HIS A 44 5.34 -10.73 4.72
C HIS A 44 6.65 -9.99 4.44
N THR A 45 7.50 -10.65 3.66
CA THR A 45 8.70 -10.05 3.08
C THR A 45 8.54 -9.97 1.57
N ALA A 46 9.07 -8.93 0.95
CA ALA A 46 9.20 -8.85 -0.51
C ALA A 46 10.66 -8.65 -0.91
N LYS A 47 11.11 -9.34 -1.96
CA LYS A 47 12.48 -9.25 -2.47
C LYS A 47 12.49 -9.05 -3.98
N ILE A 48 13.36 -8.15 -4.43
CA ILE A 48 13.59 -7.83 -5.83
C ILE A 48 14.76 -8.66 -6.33
N THR A 49 14.56 -9.34 -7.45
CA THR A 49 15.58 -10.13 -8.14
C THR A 49 15.55 -9.82 -9.63
N GLU A 50 16.70 -9.88 -10.29
CA GLU A 50 16.77 -9.74 -11.74
C GLU A 50 16.17 -10.98 -12.40
N ALA A 51 15.38 -10.76 -13.46
CA ALA A 51 14.80 -11.80 -14.29
C ALA A 51 15.38 -11.72 -15.72
N PRO A 52 15.29 -12.78 -16.54
CA PRO A 52 15.81 -12.77 -17.89
C PRO A 52 15.29 -11.57 -18.70
N ALA A 53 16.21 -10.77 -19.23
CA ALA A 53 15.89 -9.61 -20.06
C ALA A 53 15.21 -10.03 -21.37
N SER A 54 14.39 -9.13 -21.94
CA SER A 54 13.84 -9.28 -23.30
C SER A 54 14.35 -8.17 -24.21
N ALA A 55 14.07 -8.28 -25.52
CA ALA A 55 14.44 -7.22 -26.45
C ALA A 55 13.81 -5.88 -26.01
N GLY A 56 14.68 -4.92 -25.69
CA GLY A 56 14.29 -3.58 -25.28
C GLY A 56 13.88 -3.42 -23.81
N HIS A 57 13.92 -4.47 -22.98
CA HIS A 57 13.53 -4.37 -21.56
C HIS A 57 14.43 -5.20 -20.62
N HIS A 58 14.78 -4.62 -19.48
CA HIS A 58 15.20 -5.36 -18.30
C HIS A 58 13.96 -5.80 -17.54
N HIS A 59 14.04 -6.98 -16.93
CA HIS A 59 12.98 -7.53 -16.11
C HIS A 59 13.49 -7.74 -14.69
N TYR A 60 12.64 -7.40 -13.73
CA TYR A 60 12.85 -7.73 -12.33
C TYR A 60 11.62 -8.42 -11.81
N ARG A 61 11.80 -9.33 -10.86
CA ARG A 61 10.73 -10.01 -10.16
C ARG A 61 10.72 -9.59 -8.70
N VAL A 62 9.56 -9.16 -8.23
CA VAL A 62 9.28 -8.92 -6.82
C VAL A 62 8.54 -10.11 -6.26
N THR A 63 9.21 -10.91 -5.42
CA THR A 63 8.62 -12.10 -4.80
C THR A 63 8.18 -11.80 -3.38
N LEU A 64 6.90 -12.04 -3.07
CA LEU A 64 6.33 -11.93 -1.74
C LEU A 64 6.27 -13.31 -1.08
N ARG A 65 6.67 -13.37 0.20
CA ARG A 65 6.62 -14.58 1.03
C ARG A 65 6.07 -14.26 2.41
N ALA A 66 5.10 -15.05 2.84
CA ALA A 66 4.59 -15.02 4.21
C ALA A 66 5.17 -16.21 5.00
N PRO A 67 5.69 -16.00 6.22
CA PRO A 67 6.09 -17.10 7.09
C PRO A 67 4.85 -17.83 7.64
N ARG A 68 5.05 -18.96 8.31
CA ARG A 68 3.98 -19.69 9.00
C ARG A 68 3.37 -18.84 10.13
N GLY A 69 2.12 -19.13 10.49
CA GLY A 69 1.42 -18.43 11.58
C GLY A 69 0.60 -17.22 11.13
N TYR A 70 0.47 -17.01 9.81
CA TYR A 70 -0.43 -16.02 9.21
C TYR A 70 -1.51 -16.70 8.38
N ASP A 71 -2.70 -16.08 8.33
CA ASP A 71 -3.80 -16.56 7.51
C ASP A 71 -3.63 -16.13 6.06
N ARG A 72 -4.10 -17.00 5.14
CA ARG A 72 -4.07 -16.73 3.70
C ARG A 72 -5.02 -15.59 3.36
N CYS A 73 -4.73 -14.91 2.25
CA CYS A 73 -5.53 -13.82 1.73
C CYS A 73 -5.50 -13.81 0.20
N GLU A 74 -6.42 -13.06 -0.41
CA GLU A 74 -6.45 -12.89 -1.86
C GLU A 74 -5.80 -11.57 -2.27
N LEU A 75 -5.00 -11.61 -3.33
CA LEU A 75 -4.42 -10.45 -3.97
C LEU A 75 -4.89 -10.37 -5.42
N ALA A 76 -5.10 -9.16 -5.95
CA ALA A 76 -5.62 -8.97 -7.29
C ALA A 76 -4.92 -7.84 -8.07
N GLY A 77 -4.71 -8.08 -9.36
CA GLY A 77 -4.10 -7.11 -10.27
C GLY A 77 -2.69 -6.66 -9.84
N SER A 78 -2.24 -5.52 -10.34
CA SER A 78 -0.94 -4.94 -9.98
C SER A 78 -1.02 -4.16 -8.66
N PRO A 79 0.09 -4.10 -7.89
CA PRO A 79 0.21 -3.17 -6.77
C PRO A 79 -0.05 -1.71 -7.19
N ASN A 80 -0.57 -0.92 -6.25
CA ASN A 80 -0.77 0.51 -6.39
C ASN A 80 0.41 1.30 -5.81
N ASP A 81 0.46 2.59 -6.17
CA ASP A 81 1.34 3.58 -5.54
C ASP A 81 2.82 3.17 -5.52
N VAL A 82 3.27 2.46 -6.56
CA VAL A 82 4.64 1.98 -6.64
C VAL A 82 5.61 3.15 -6.75
N ARG A 83 6.53 3.26 -5.79
CA ARG A 83 7.63 4.23 -5.75
C ARG A 83 8.95 3.51 -5.56
N PHE A 84 10.01 4.09 -6.10
CA PHE A 84 11.36 3.53 -6.03
C PHE A 84 12.28 4.48 -5.28
N SER A 85 13.19 3.91 -4.51
CA SER A 85 14.20 4.62 -3.70
C SER A 85 15.59 4.03 -3.96
N ASP A 86 16.62 4.88 -3.84
CA ASP A 86 18.02 4.46 -3.68
C ASP A 86 18.50 4.94 -2.31
N ARG A 87 18.82 4.02 -1.40
CA ARG A 87 19.34 4.32 -0.06
C ARG A 87 18.50 5.38 0.67
N GLY A 88 17.18 5.20 0.62
CA GLY A 88 16.19 6.08 1.25
C GLY A 88 15.83 7.36 0.46
N SER A 89 16.48 7.63 -0.67
CA SER A 89 16.13 8.78 -1.53
C SER A 89 15.19 8.36 -2.65
N GLN A 90 13.97 8.91 -2.66
CA GLN A 90 12.96 8.56 -3.66
C GLN A 90 13.32 9.08 -5.06
N THR A 91 13.17 8.23 -6.07
CA THR A 91 13.29 8.61 -7.48
C THR A 91 12.04 9.37 -7.95
N ARG A 92 12.17 10.10 -9.06
CA ARG A 92 11.04 10.80 -9.73
C ARG A 92 10.29 9.91 -10.72
N ILE A 93 10.65 8.63 -10.84
CA ILE A 93 10.02 7.71 -11.80
C ILE A 93 8.64 7.31 -11.28
N THR A 94 7.65 7.41 -12.16
CA THR A 94 6.31 6.86 -11.94
C THR A 94 6.12 5.67 -12.86
N ALA A 95 5.69 4.55 -12.29
CA ALA A 95 5.45 3.34 -13.06
C ALA A 95 4.01 3.28 -13.60
N GLY A 96 3.88 2.77 -14.81
CA GLY A 96 2.59 2.34 -15.36
C GLY A 96 2.23 0.92 -14.91
N ARG A 97 1.11 0.41 -15.43
CA ARG A 97 0.68 -0.98 -15.24
C ARG A 97 0.52 -1.67 -16.58
N TYR A 98 0.72 -2.98 -16.61
CA TYR A 98 0.44 -3.82 -17.78
C TYR A 98 -0.24 -5.13 -17.37
N GLY A 99 -0.68 -5.90 -18.37
CA GLY A 99 -1.29 -7.20 -18.15
C GLY A 99 -2.71 -7.12 -17.58
N ASP A 100 -3.32 -8.28 -17.35
CA ASP A 100 -4.68 -8.38 -16.85
C ASP A 100 -4.76 -8.03 -15.35
N GLN A 101 -5.58 -7.03 -15.04
CA GLN A 101 -5.75 -6.48 -13.69
C GLN A 101 -6.88 -7.15 -12.89
N ARG A 102 -7.54 -8.18 -13.46
CA ARG A 102 -8.71 -8.84 -12.86
C ARG A 102 -8.40 -10.16 -12.18
N ALA A 103 -7.27 -10.79 -12.50
CA ALA A 103 -6.89 -12.06 -11.90
C ALA A 103 -6.62 -11.90 -10.40
N ALA A 104 -7.15 -12.85 -9.62
CA ALA A 104 -6.91 -12.98 -8.20
C ALA A 104 -5.99 -14.18 -7.93
N VAL A 105 -5.13 -14.06 -6.92
CA VAL A 105 -4.21 -15.10 -6.48
C VAL A 105 -4.26 -15.25 -4.97
N ILE A 106 -4.10 -16.48 -4.48
CA ILE A 106 -4.00 -16.76 -3.05
C ILE A 106 -2.56 -16.54 -2.60
N PHE A 107 -2.39 -15.70 -1.58
CA PHE A 107 -1.12 -15.45 -0.92
C PHE A 107 -1.16 -15.95 0.53
N GLY A 108 -0.07 -16.54 0.99
CA GLY A 108 0.10 -16.92 2.38
C GLY A 108 1.21 -17.94 2.60
N PRO A 109 1.26 -18.57 3.78
CA PRO A 109 2.33 -19.50 4.11
C PRO A 109 2.42 -20.67 3.13
N GLY A 110 3.59 -20.86 2.52
CA GLY A 110 3.82 -21.89 1.50
C GLY A 110 3.28 -21.58 0.11
N HIS A 111 2.64 -20.41 -0.07
CA HIS A 111 2.08 -19.94 -1.34
C HIS A 111 2.69 -18.59 -1.69
N PRO A 112 3.96 -18.56 -2.16
CA PRO A 112 4.58 -17.33 -2.61
C PRO A 112 3.85 -16.81 -3.85
N VAL A 113 3.87 -15.50 -4.00
CA VAL A 113 3.34 -14.80 -5.17
C VAL A 113 4.39 -13.79 -5.63
N HIS A 114 4.29 -13.33 -6.86
CA HIS A 114 5.17 -12.31 -7.40
C HIS A 114 4.46 -11.35 -8.33
N PHE A 115 5.09 -10.22 -8.59
CA PHE A 115 4.79 -9.39 -9.74
C PHE A 115 6.10 -9.00 -10.42
N ASP A 116 6.05 -8.81 -11.74
CA ASP A 116 7.22 -8.43 -12.52
C ASP A 116 7.24 -6.92 -12.78
N ILE A 117 8.45 -6.38 -12.88
CA ILE A 117 8.75 -4.99 -13.22
C ILE A 117 9.48 -5.01 -14.55
N GLN A 118 8.88 -4.38 -15.56
CA GLN A 118 9.51 -4.20 -16.87
C GLN A 118 10.11 -2.80 -16.94
N VAL A 119 11.36 -2.71 -17.37
CA VAL A 119 12.09 -1.44 -17.42
C VAL A 119 12.66 -1.28 -18.84
N PRO A 120 12.28 -0.24 -19.58
CA PRO A 120 12.82 -0.01 -20.91
C PRO A 120 14.35 0.10 -20.88
N ASN A 121 15.02 -0.45 -21.88
CA ASN A 121 16.45 -0.31 -22.10
C ASN A 121 16.77 1.11 -22.60
N ASP A 122 16.79 2.07 -21.68
CA ASP A 122 17.08 3.49 -21.93
C ASP A 122 18.43 3.86 -21.30
N ALA A 123 19.17 4.76 -21.95
CA ALA A 123 20.40 5.35 -21.42
C ALA A 123 20.18 6.19 -20.13
N ARG A 124 18.94 6.61 -19.83
CA ARG A 124 18.56 7.44 -18.68
C ARG A 124 18.06 6.64 -17.47
N GLN A 125 18.33 5.34 -17.42
CA GLN A 125 18.03 4.52 -16.25
C GLN A 125 18.76 5.04 -15.00
N VAL A 126 18.07 5.01 -13.86
CA VAL A 126 18.63 5.32 -12.54
C VAL A 126 18.60 4.08 -11.67
N SER A 127 19.54 3.99 -10.72
CA SER A 127 19.55 2.92 -9.72
C SER A 127 18.43 3.13 -8.69
N ALA A 128 17.94 2.01 -8.18
CA ALA A 128 17.14 1.91 -6.97
C ALA A 128 17.57 0.64 -6.21
N ASP A 129 17.27 0.58 -4.92
CA ASP A 129 17.47 -0.59 -4.05
C ASP A 129 16.20 -1.01 -3.30
N GLU A 130 15.12 -0.24 -3.45
CA GLU A 130 13.84 -0.50 -2.82
C GLU A 130 12.67 -0.08 -3.71
N ALA A 131 11.58 -0.84 -3.63
CA ALA A 131 10.28 -0.49 -4.17
C ALA A 131 9.23 -0.52 -3.06
N SER A 132 8.58 0.62 -2.79
CA SER A 132 7.42 0.70 -1.89
C SER A 132 6.12 0.60 -2.70
N PHE A 133 5.13 -0.14 -2.23
CA PHE A 133 3.86 -0.33 -2.94
C PHE A 133 2.72 -0.65 -1.99
N THR A 134 1.50 -0.51 -2.49
CA THR A 134 0.30 -0.94 -1.77
C THR A 134 -0.34 -2.13 -2.45
N LEU A 135 -0.61 -3.18 -1.69
CA LEU A 135 -1.29 -4.37 -2.19
C LEU A 135 -2.77 -4.11 -2.44
N ARG A 136 -3.38 -4.97 -3.26
CA ARG A 136 -4.79 -4.92 -3.60
C ARG A 136 -5.41 -6.28 -3.40
N ALA A 137 -6.58 -6.29 -2.78
CA ALA A 137 -7.51 -7.40 -2.77
C ALA A 137 -8.52 -7.25 -3.93
N PRO A 138 -9.30 -8.29 -4.26
CA PRO A 138 -10.33 -8.20 -5.29
C PRO A 138 -11.37 -7.09 -5.06
N ASP A 139 -11.66 -6.78 -3.80
CA ASP A 139 -12.62 -5.77 -3.36
C ASP A 139 -12.04 -4.36 -3.18
N GLY A 140 -10.71 -4.20 -3.24
CA GLY A 140 -10.09 -2.88 -3.11
C GLY A 140 -8.62 -2.88 -2.72
N GLN A 141 -8.13 -1.72 -2.33
CA GLN A 141 -6.77 -1.55 -1.84
C GLN A 141 -6.67 -2.10 -0.40
N ILE A 142 -5.61 -2.84 -0.12
CA ILE A 142 -5.29 -3.29 1.25
C ILE A 142 -4.52 -2.16 1.92
N PRO A 143 -4.99 -1.60 3.05
CA PRO A 143 -4.31 -0.48 3.68
C PRO A 143 -2.87 -0.81 4.11
N GLY A 144 -1.98 0.16 3.90
CA GLY A 144 -0.59 0.11 4.36
C GLY A 144 0.42 -0.14 3.23
N THR A 145 1.63 0.34 3.45
CA THR A 145 2.72 0.27 2.47
C THR A 145 3.60 -0.94 2.75
N SER A 146 3.83 -1.75 1.72
CA SER A 146 4.79 -2.85 1.72
C SER A 146 6.07 -2.41 1.01
N PHE A 147 7.18 -3.05 1.33
CA PHE A 147 8.50 -2.71 0.80
C PHE A 147 9.17 -3.96 0.25
N ALA A 148 9.70 -3.86 -0.97
CA ALA A 148 10.56 -4.87 -1.57
C ALA A 148 11.98 -4.33 -1.67
N GLU A 149 12.93 -5.14 -1.22
CA GLU A 149 14.34 -4.78 -1.23
C GLU A 149 15.11 -5.58 -2.28
N GLY A 150 16.05 -4.92 -2.94
CA GLY A 150 16.98 -5.51 -3.89
C GLY A 150 17.33 -4.53 -5.00
N GLY A 151 18.53 -4.69 -5.57
CA GLY A 151 19.01 -3.78 -6.60
C GLY A 151 18.16 -3.86 -7.88
N LEU A 152 17.78 -2.71 -8.42
CA LEU A 152 17.15 -2.61 -9.73
C LEU A 152 17.51 -1.29 -10.44
N LYS A 153 17.22 -1.27 -11.73
CA LYS A 153 17.19 -0.04 -12.53
C LYS A 153 15.76 0.36 -12.80
N VAL A 154 15.49 1.66 -12.86
CA VAL A 154 14.18 2.20 -13.25
C VAL A 154 14.33 3.36 -14.22
N ALA A 155 13.35 3.55 -15.08
CA ALA A 155 13.34 4.61 -16.10
C ALA A 155 11.91 5.06 -16.39
N THR A 156 11.77 6.18 -17.09
CA THR A 156 10.48 6.58 -17.65
C THR A 156 9.95 5.44 -18.53
N GLY A 157 8.70 5.04 -18.32
CA GLY A 157 8.11 3.89 -19.01
C GLY A 157 8.29 2.55 -18.28
N THR A 158 8.83 2.52 -17.05
CA THR A 158 8.74 1.33 -16.19
C THR A 158 7.28 0.91 -15.99
N LEU A 159 6.99 -0.39 -16.11
CA LEU A 159 5.65 -0.96 -15.99
C LEU A 159 5.62 -2.07 -14.93
N ILE A 160 4.53 -2.13 -14.16
CA ILE A 160 4.29 -3.13 -13.12
C ILE A 160 3.25 -4.14 -13.59
N GLY A 161 3.56 -5.43 -13.48
CA GLY A 161 2.69 -6.53 -13.85
C GLY A 161 1.67 -6.88 -12.76
N PRO A 162 0.66 -7.70 -13.05
CA PRO A 162 -0.28 -8.16 -12.04
C PRO A 162 0.37 -9.19 -11.11
N MET A 163 -0.24 -9.42 -9.95
CA MET A 163 0.15 -10.50 -9.05
C MET A 163 -0.06 -11.86 -9.72
N GLN A 164 0.93 -12.74 -9.58
CA GLN A 164 0.97 -14.08 -10.13
C GLN A 164 1.37 -15.08 -9.04
N GLN A 165 0.92 -16.32 -9.18
CA GLN A 165 1.31 -17.41 -8.27
C GLN A 165 2.75 -17.83 -8.53
N GLY A 166 3.46 -18.21 -7.47
CA GLY A 166 4.82 -18.74 -7.52
C GLY A 166 5.90 -17.71 -7.20
N ALA A 167 7.14 -18.18 -7.23
CA ALA A 167 8.36 -17.38 -7.08
C ALA A 167 9.28 -17.65 -8.26
#